data_AF-A0A1E7NE70-F1
#
_entry.id   AF-A0A1E7NE70-F1
#
_cell.length_a   1.000
_cell.length_b   1.000
_cell.length_c   1.000
_cell.angle_alpha   90.00
_cell.angle_beta   90.00
_cell.angle_gamma   90.00
#
_symmetry.space_group_name_H-M   'P 1'
#
loop_
_entity.id
_entity.type
_entity.pdbx_description
1 polymer ?
#
loop_
_entity_poly.entity_id
_entity_poly.type
_entity_poly.pdbx_seq_one_letter_code
_entity_poly.pdbx_strand_id
1 'polypeptide(L)' 'MPLTPGQLAHWNARVLAAGTNAERAPVLWDLARVVAGKDEAAWADLVRLLTQWTQARAGS' A
#
# COMPACT_ATOMS: atom_id res chain seq x y z
N MET A 1 -12.47 -6.82 4.22
CA MET A 1 -13.13 -7.44 3.03
C MET A 1 -12.09 -7.56 1.92
N PRO A 2 -12.07 -8.67 1.15
CA PRO A 2 -11.20 -8.76 -0.03
C PRO A 2 -11.66 -7.78 -1.13
N LEU A 3 -10.71 -7.27 -1.91
CA LEU A 3 -10.98 -6.37 -3.04
C LEU A 3 -11.75 -7.10 -4.14
N THR A 4 -12.68 -6.42 -4.81
CA THR A 4 -13.32 -6.94 -6.02
C THR A 4 -12.32 -6.99 -7.18
N PRO A 5 -12.55 -7.81 -8.21
CA PRO A 5 -11.67 -7.87 -9.39
C PRO A 5 -11.44 -6.51 -10.07
N GLY A 6 -12.47 -5.67 -10.13
CA GLY A 6 -12.36 -4.31 -10.69
C GLY A 6 -11.50 -3.38 -9.82
N GLN A 7 -11.58 -3.50 -8.49
CA GLN A 7 -10.72 -2.75 -7.57
C GLN A 7 -9.27 -3.22 -7.68
N LEU A 8 -9.05 -4.53 -7.82
CA LEU A 8 -7.72 -5.10 -8.01
C LEU A 8 -7.08 -4.59 -9.32
N ALA A 9 -7.84 -4.60 -10.41
CA ALA A 9 -7.38 -4.09 -11.71
C ALA A 9 -7.04 -2.59 -11.66
N HIS A 10 -7.85 -1.78 -10.98
CA HIS A 10 -7.58 -0.36 -10.77
C HIS A 10 -6.26 -0.13 -10.03
N TRP A 11 -6.03 -0.82 -8.91
CA TRP A 11 -4.81 -0.65 -8.12
C TRP A 11 -3.57 -1.17 -8.83
N ASN A 12 -3.67 -2.30 -9.54
CA ASN A 12 -2.58 -2.78 -10.39
C ASN A 12 -2.20 -1.78 -11.48
N ALA A 13 -3.18 -1.17 -12.15
CA ALA A 13 -2.92 -0.14 -13.15
C ALA A 13 -2.19 1.08 -12.55
N ARG A 14 -2.59 1.52 -11.34
CA ARG A 14 -1.92 2.63 -10.65
C ARG A 14 -0.49 2.31 -10.21
N VAL A 15 -0.23 1.09 -9.73
CA VAL A 15 1.12 0.66 -9.34
C VAL A 15 2.03 0.52 -10.56
N LEU A 16 1.50 -0.02 -11.66
CA LEU A 16 2.24 -0.14 -12.93
C LEU A 16 2.53 1.21 -13.58
N ALA A 17 1.63 2.19 -13.42
CA ALA A 17 1.84 3.56 -13.88
C ALA A 17 2.93 4.31 -13.08
N ALA A 18 3.27 3.85 -11.88
CA ALA A 18 4.36 4.41 -11.08
C ALA A 18 5.72 3.80 -11.52
N GLY A 19 6.52 4.62 -12.21
CA GLY A 19 7.78 4.22 -12.84
C GLY A 19 8.92 3.99 -11.85
N THR A 20 8.89 4.65 -10.69
CA THR A 20 9.91 4.57 -9.65
C THR A 20 9.37 4.03 -8.33
N ASN A 21 10.26 3.52 -7.48
CA ASN A 21 9.88 3.09 -6.13
C ASN A 21 9.34 4.25 -5.27
N ALA A 22 9.83 5.48 -5.50
CA ALA A 22 9.33 6.67 -4.82
C ALA A 22 7.87 6.97 -5.21
N GLU A 23 7.50 6.81 -6.49
CA GLU A 23 6.13 7.02 -6.97
C GLU A 23 5.17 5.88 -6.57
N ARG A 24 5.70 4.66 -6.36
CA ARG A 24 4.89 3.52 -5.89
C ARG A 24 4.47 3.66 -4.43
N ALA A 25 5.29 4.29 -3.60
CA ALA A 25 5.01 4.48 -2.17
C ALA A 25 3.64 5.16 -1.90
N PRO A 26 3.28 6.31 -2.50
CA PRO A 26 1.97 6.93 -2.28
C PRO A 26 0.81 6.09 -2.85
N VAL A 27 1.00 5.37 -3.96
CA VAL A 27 -0.03 4.48 -4.51
C VAL A 27 -0.34 3.32 -3.56
N LEU A 28 0.71 2.68 -3.02
CA LEU A 28 0.56 1.61 -2.05
C LEU A 28 -0.04 2.11 -0.74
N TRP A 29 0.29 3.34 -0.33
CA TRP A 29 -0.30 4.01 0.83
C TRP A 29 -1.81 4.27 0.66
N ASP A 30 -2.24 4.70 -0.51
CA ASP A 30 -3.68 4.90 -0.78
C ASP A 30 -4.44 3.57 -0.83
N LEU A 31 -3.86 2.53 -1.45
CA LEU A 31 -4.41 1.17 -1.47
C LEU A 31 -4.60 0.65 -0.04
N ALA A 32 -3.57 0.81 0.78
CA ALA A 32 -3.57 0.48 2.19
C ALA A 32 -4.72 1.13 2.96
N ARG A 33 -4.97 2.44 2.75
CA ARG A 33 -6.11 3.15 3.35
C ARG A 33 -7.46 2.59 2.91
N VAL A 34 -7.57 2.16 1.66
CA VAL A 34 -8.79 1.55 1.13
C VAL A 34 -9.02 0.16 1.72
N VAL A 35 -7.96 -0.65 1.87
CA VAL A 35 -8.05 -2.01 2.44
C VAL A 35 -8.32 -1.97 3.94
N ALA A 36 -7.69 -1.05 4.67
CA ALA A 36 -7.86 -0.87 6.10
C ALA A 36 -9.20 -0.20 6.48
N GLY A 37 -10.12 0.00 5.53
CA GLY A 37 -11.36 0.77 5.67
C GLY A 37 -11.94 0.79 7.09
N LYS A 38 -11.89 1.97 7.73
CA LYS A 38 -12.34 2.31 9.10
C LYS A 38 -11.86 1.41 10.26
N ASP A 39 -11.07 0.39 10.00
CA ASP A 39 -10.51 -0.49 11.02
C ASP A 39 -9.13 0.05 11.44
N GLU A 40 -9.11 0.79 12.54
CA GLU A 40 -7.89 1.41 13.08
C GLU A 40 -6.82 0.37 13.43
N ALA A 41 -7.21 -0.86 13.82
CA ALA A 41 -6.26 -1.91 14.13
C ALA A 41 -5.57 -2.45 12.86
N ALA A 42 -6.35 -2.70 11.81
CA ALA A 42 -5.81 -3.08 10.51
C ALA A 42 -4.92 -1.97 9.91
N TRP A 43 -5.28 -0.71 10.13
CA TRP A 43 -4.46 0.45 9.74
C TRP A 43 -3.11 0.49 10.49
N ALA A 44 -3.14 0.34 11.82
CA ALA A 44 -1.94 0.39 12.65
C ALA A 44 -0.93 -0.71 12.29
N ASP A 45 -1.40 -1.95 12.06
CA ASP A 45 -0.53 -3.05 11.68
C ASP A 45 0.09 -2.87 10.30
N LEU A 46 -0.67 -2.30 9.36
CA LEU A 46 -0.20 -2.03 8.02
C LEU A 46 0.85 -0.89 7.99
N VAL A 47 0.64 0.18 8.77
CA VAL A 47 1.65 1.23 8.96
C VAL A 47 2.93 0.63 9.55
N ARG A 48 2.81 -0.24 10.56
CA ARG A 48 3.95 -0.91 11.20
C ARG A 48 4.75 -1.75 10.20
N LEU A 49 4.08 -2.53 9.36
CA LEU A 49 4.71 -3.34 8.30
C LEU A 49 5.46 -2.47 7.28
N LEU A 50 4.84 -1.37 6.81
CA LEU A 50 5.46 -0.45 5.87
C LEU A 50 6.69 0.25 6.47
N THR A 51 6.61 0.66 7.73
CA THR A 51 7.75 1.27 8.45
C THR A 51 8.91 0.28 8.56
N GLN A 52 8.66 -0.95 8.99
CA GLN A 52 9.70 -1.99 9.11
C GLN A 52 10.36 -2.29 7.76
N TRP A 53 9.56 -2.43 6.70
CA TRP A 53 10.07 -2.65 5.36
C TRP A 53 10.94 -1.49 4.85
N THR A 54 10.52 -0.24 5.14
CA THR A 54 11.27 0.97 4.77
C THR A 54 12.59 1.03 5.53
N GLN A 55 12.58 0.75 6.84
CA GLN A 55 13.79 0.71 7.66
C GLN A 55 14.77 -0.36 7.18
N ALA A 56 14.28 -1.56 6.84
CA ALA A 56 15.10 -2.63 6.30
C ALA A 56 15.80 -2.23 4.98
N ARG A 57 15.14 -1.42 4.14
CA ARG A 57 15.71 -0.89 2.89
C ARG A 57 16.60 0.34 3.08
N ALA A 58 16.36 1.17 4.09
CA ALA A 58 17.18 2.36 4.36
C ALA A 58 18.56 2.02 4.93
N GLY A 59 18.72 0.81 5.49
CA GLY A 59 20.00 0.27 5.94
C GLY A 59 20.77 -0.54 4.88
N SER A 60 20.33 -0.56 3.61
CA SER A 60 20.98 -1.25 2.49
C SER A 60 21.51 -0.27 1.44
#